data_AF-A0ABD1LXT3-F1
#
_entry.id   AF-A0ABD1LXT3-F1
#
_cell.length_a   1.000
_cell.length_b   1.000
_cell.length_c   1.000
_cell.angle_alpha   90.00
_cell.angle_beta   90.00
_cell.angle_gamma   90.00
#
_symmetry.space_group_name_H-M   'P 1'
#
loop_
_entity.id
_entity.type
_entity.pdbx_description
1 polymer ?
#
loop_
_entity_poly.entity_id
_entity_poly.type
_entity_poly.pdbx_seq_one_letter_code
_entity_poly.pdbx_strand_id
1 'polypeptide(L)'
;MSGMGDGYVAPPKTPFVFDDSDDIASSAASSYRSTSSICEVDLLPSDAFYDLHCIVEQMVSSDYLFYSNVRKSSVDASFRKLGVEKLSIDDVQHLEWEQRLKACNP
;
A
#
# COMPACT_ATOMS: atom_id res chain seq x y z
N MET A 1 27.70 -4.60 33.56
CA MET A 1 26.84 -5.08 32.46
C MET A 1 25.99 -3.89 32.00
N SER A 2 26.53 -3.04 31.12
CA SER A 2 25.76 -1.92 30.56
C SER A 2 24.80 -2.47 29.52
N GLY A 3 23.50 -2.42 29.82
CA GLY A 3 22.45 -2.72 28.86
C GLY A 3 22.28 -1.55 27.89
N MET A 4 22.94 -1.64 26.73
CA MET A 4 22.42 -1.03 25.51
C MET A 4 21.50 -2.07 24.87
N GLY A 5 20.20 -1.77 24.82
CA GLY A 5 19.21 -2.62 24.15
C GLY A 5 18.12 -1.71 23.62
N ASP A 6 18.18 -1.47 22.32
CA ASP A 6 17.40 -0.49 21.58
C ASP A 6 15.89 -0.63 21.80
N GLY A 7 15.22 0.53 21.91
CA GLY A 7 13.77 0.63 21.95
C GLY A 7 13.15 0.06 20.69
N TYR A 8 12.78 -1.22 20.73
CA TYR A 8 11.99 -1.86 19.71
C TYR A 8 10.55 -1.30 19.79
N VAL A 9 10.29 -0.23 19.04
CA VAL A 9 8.93 0.31 18.87
C VAL A 9 8.20 -0.63 17.91
N ALA A 10 7.39 -1.53 18.48
CA ALA A 10 6.47 -2.34 17.68
C ALA A 10 5.55 -1.40 16.88
N PRO A 11 5.27 -1.70 15.59
CA PRO A 11 4.29 -0.93 14.84
C PRO A 11 2.95 -0.98 15.59
N PRO A 12 2.21 0.14 15.67
CA PRO A 12 0.95 0.20 16.40
C PRO A 12 0.01 -0.87 15.86
N LYS A 13 -0.35 -1.85 16.71
CA LYS A 13 -1.36 -2.88 16.46
C LYS A 13 -2.79 -2.36 16.67
N THR A 14 -3.02 -1.08 16.41
CA THR A 14 -4.38 -0.54 16.45
C THR A 14 -4.99 -0.73 15.07
N PRO A 15 -6.16 -1.39 14.94
CA PRO A 15 -6.98 -1.21 13.76
C PRO A 15 -7.21 0.30 13.62
N PHE A 16 -7.12 0.84 12.42
CA PHE A 16 -7.48 2.23 12.15
C PHE A 16 -8.90 2.47 12.68
N VAL A 17 -8.99 3.15 13.83
CA VAL A 17 -10.27 3.63 14.35
C VAL A 17 -10.55 4.92 13.59
N PHE A 18 -11.56 4.90 12.73
CA PHE A 18 -12.10 6.13 12.16
C PHE A 18 -12.80 6.89 13.30
N ASP A 19 -12.32 8.10 13.57
CA ASP A 19 -13.00 9.06 14.45
C ASP A 19 -14.10 9.72 13.62
N ASP A 20 -15.34 9.26 13.82
CA ASP A 20 -16.52 9.87 13.20
C ASP A 20 -16.94 11.08 14.04
N SER A 21 -16.53 12.27 13.59
CA SER A 21 -16.98 13.55 14.14
C SER A 21 -18.38 13.87 13.62
N ASP A 22 -19.39 13.32 14.29
CA ASP A 22 -20.81 13.67 14.14
C ASP A 22 -21.11 15.03 14.82
N ASP A 23 -20.77 16.13 14.15
CA ASP A 23 -21.25 17.49 14.50
C ASP A 23 -22.18 18.02 13.39
N ILE A 24 -23.35 17.40 13.21
CA ILE A 24 -24.50 17.99 12.49
C ILE A 24 -25.73 17.90 13.38
N ALA A 25 -25.72 18.69 14.46
CA ALA A 25 -26.89 18.91 15.31
C ALA A 25 -27.24 20.40 15.35
N SER A 26 -27.95 20.88 14.32
CA SER A 26 -29.02 21.89 14.45
C SER A 26 -29.56 22.23 13.05
N SER A 27 -30.63 21.55 12.64
CA SER A 27 -31.65 22.00 11.65
C SER A 27 -32.45 20.85 11.00
N ALA A 28 -32.57 19.68 11.64
CA ALA A 28 -33.49 18.62 11.17
C ALA A 28 -34.60 18.31 12.18
N ALA A 29 -34.94 19.25 13.06
CA ALA A 29 -36.06 19.13 14.02
C ALA A 29 -37.45 19.23 13.35
N SER A 30 -37.64 18.67 12.15
CA SER A 30 -38.97 18.50 11.56
C SER A 30 -39.18 17.05 11.11
N SER A 31 -39.81 16.29 12.02
CA SER A 31 -40.64 15.11 11.73
C SER A 31 -39.96 13.73 11.65
N TYR A 32 -39.43 13.26 12.78
CA TYR A 32 -39.16 11.83 13.05
C TYR A 32 -40.39 11.09 13.64
N ARG A 33 -41.61 11.55 13.37
CA ARG A 33 -42.85 10.89 13.81
C ARG A 33 -43.49 10.14 12.63
N SER A 34 -43.00 8.93 12.35
CA SER A 34 -43.78 7.80 11.79
C SER A 34 -42.89 6.57 11.63
N THR A 35 -42.73 5.77 12.69
CA THR A 35 -42.08 4.44 12.66
C THR A 35 -43.12 3.32 12.49
N SER A 36 -43.97 3.39 11.47
CA SER A 36 -44.92 2.32 11.12
C SER A 36 -44.68 1.69 9.74
N SER A 37 -43.54 1.98 9.11
CA SER A 37 -43.11 1.35 7.87
C SER A 37 -41.58 1.42 7.81
N ILE A 38 -40.91 0.48 8.47
CA ILE A 38 -39.49 0.24 8.20
C ILE A 38 -39.48 -0.80 7.09
N CYS A 39 -39.46 -0.34 5.85
CA CYS A 39 -39.07 -1.17 4.72
C CYS A 39 -37.54 -1.22 4.76
N GLU A 40 -36.97 -2.41 4.80
CA GLU A 40 -35.57 -2.64 4.45
C GLU A 40 -35.47 -2.29 2.95
N VAL A 41 -35.10 -1.04 2.66
CA VAL A 41 -34.94 -0.58 1.29
C VAL A 41 -33.58 -1.10 0.83
N ASP A 42 -33.58 -2.06 -0.10
CA ASP A 42 -32.39 -2.40 -0.89
C ASP A 42 -32.02 -1.15 -1.70
N LEU A 43 -31.20 -0.27 -1.09
CA LEU A 43 -30.80 1.02 -1.66
C LEU A 43 -29.90 0.87 -2.90
N LEU A 44 -29.42 -0.35 -3.18
CA LEU A 44 -28.46 -0.63 -4.23
C LEU A 44 -28.89 -1.85 -5.05
N PRO A 45 -29.03 -1.74 -6.38
CA PRO A 45 -29.15 -2.91 -7.25
C PRO A 45 -27.89 -3.78 -7.10
N SER A 46 -28.02 -5.09 -7.28
CA SER A 46 -26.93 -6.08 -7.11
C SER A 46 -25.66 -5.73 -7.88
N ASP A 47 -25.81 -5.11 -9.05
CA ASP A 47 -24.71 -4.70 -9.91
C ASP A 47 -23.90 -3.56 -9.26
N ALA A 48 -24.57 -2.59 -8.64
CA ALA A 48 -23.91 -1.50 -7.93
C ALA A 48 -23.21 -2.00 -6.65
N PHE A 49 -23.77 -3.01 -5.99
CA PHE A 49 -23.12 -3.67 -4.85
C PHE A 49 -21.84 -4.39 -5.28
N TYR A 50 -21.87 -5.10 -6.40
CA TYR A 50 -20.70 -5.78 -6.96
C TYR A 50 -19.59 -4.79 -7.34
N ASP A 51 -19.95 -3.70 -8.02
CA ASP A 51 -18.99 -2.65 -8.40
C ASP A 51 -18.36 -1.99 -7.17
N LEU A 52 -19.16 -1.66 -6.16
CA LEU A 52 -18.67 -1.10 -4.90
C LEU A 52 -17.75 -2.10 -4.16
N HIS A 53 -18.12 -3.38 -4.11
CA HIS A 53 -17.30 -4.41 -3.50
C HIS A 53 -15.96 -4.56 -4.23
N CYS A 54 -15.96 -4.56 -5.56
CA CYS A 54 -14.75 -4.64 -6.38
C CYS A 54 -13.82 -3.44 -6.15
N ILE A 55 -14.37 -2.22 -6.05
CA ILE A 55 -13.59 -1.00 -5.74
C ILE A 55 -13.01 -1.09 -4.33
N VAL A 56 -13.82 -1.47 -3.33
CA VAL A 56 -13.38 -1.60 -1.93
C VAL A 56 -12.32 -2.69 -1.82
N GLU A 57 -12.51 -3.85 -2.42
CA GLU A 57 -11.53 -4.94 -2.46
C GLU A 57 -10.24 -4.49 -3.14
N GLN A 58 -10.30 -3.71 -4.21
CA GLN A 58 -9.10 -3.15 -4.82
C GLN A 58 -8.44 -2.12 -3.91
N MET A 59 -9.18 -1.28 -3.20
CA MET A 59 -8.63 -0.30 -2.26
C MET A 59 -7.97 -0.99 -1.05
N VAL A 60 -8.60 -2.05 -0.53
CA VAL A 60 -8.07 -2.87 0.56
C VAL A 60 -6.86 -3.69 0.07
N SER A 61 -6.94 -4.30 -1.11
CA SER A 61 -5.83 -5.06 -1.71
C SER A 61 -4.69 -4.15 -2.22
N SER A 62 -4.93 -2.84 -2.34
CA SER A 62 -3.91 -1.85 -2.66
C SER A 62 -2.98 -1.54 -1.48
N ASP A 63 -3.12 -2.26 -0.36
CA ASP A 63 -2.16 -2.43 0.73
C ASP A 63 -0.72 -2.37 0.22
N TYR A 64 -0.05 -1.22 0.36
CA TYR A 64 1.39 -1.01 0.09
C TYR A 64 1.91 -1.35 -1.33
N LEU A 65 1.14 -2.04 -2.17
CA LEU A 65 1.53 -2.54 -3.49
C LEU A 65 1.56 -1.41 -4.51
N PHE A 66 0.57 -0.52 -4.50
CA PHE A 66 0.58 0.65 -5.38
C PHE A 66 1.74 1.59 -5.06
N TYR A 67 1.93 1.90 -3.77
CA TYR A 67 3.05 2.71 -3.31
C TYR A 67 4.40 2.07 -3.62
N SER A 68 4.58 0.77 -3.34
CA SER A 68 5.82 0.06 -3.61
C SER A 68 6.10 -0.02 -5.11
N ASN A 69 5.10 -0.18 -5.97
CA ASN A 69 5.27 -0.18 -7.43
C ASN A 69 5.67 1.21 -7.95
N VAL A 70 4.98 2.28 -7.52
CA VAL A 70 5.32 3.66 -7.91
C VAL A 70 6.73 4.01 -7.43
N ARG A 71 7.06 3.70 -6.17
CA ARG A 71 8.38 3.92 -5.58
C ARG A 71 9.46 3.11 -6.30
N LYS A 72 9.22 1.81 -6.54
CA LYS A 72 10.15 0.93 -7.22
C LYS A 72 10.45 1.43 -8.63
N SER A 73 9.41 1.81 -9.39
CA SER A 73 9.58 2.37 -10.74
C SER A 73 10.40 3.66 -10.73
N SER A 74 10.10 4.59 -9.82
CA SER A 74 10.83 5.85 -9.69
C SER A 74 12.30 5.66 -9.28
N VAL A 75 12.58 4.74 -8.36
CA VAL A 75 13.94 4.42 -7.89
C VAL A 75 14.73 3.72 -9.00
N ASP A 76 14.13 2.74 -9.67
CA ASP A 76 14.74 2.01 -10.78
C ASP A 76 15.12 2.95 -11.95
N ALA A 77 14.24 3.91 -12.28
CA ALA A 77 14.55 4.95 -13.25
C ALA A 77 15.70 5.87 -12.80
N SER A 78 15.84 6.13 -11.50
CA SER A 78 16.92 6.94 -10.94
C SER A 78 18.26 6.21 -11.00
N PHE A 79 18.29 4.90 -10.70
CA PHE A 79 19.48 4.07 -10.85
C PHE A 79 19.97 4.02 -12.31
N ARG A 80 19.06 3.83 -13.27
CA ARG A 80 19.42 3.91 -14.70
C ARG A 80 20.06 5.23 -15.08
N LYS A 81 19.56 6.37 -14.57
CA LYS A 81 20.17 7.70 -14.82
C LYS A 81 21.56 7.85 -14.21
N LEU A 82 21.83 7.18 -13.09
CA LEU A 82 23.13 7.15 -12.44
C LEU A 82 24.09 6.12 -13.07
N GLY A 83 23.67 5.40 -14.13
CA GLY A 83 24.45 4.32 -14.73
C GLY A 83 24.52 3.06 -13.89
N VAL A 84 23.66 2.94 -12.86
CA VAL A 84 23.54 1.73 -12.05
C VAL A 84 22.60 0.78 -12.79
N GLU A 85 23.19 -0.16 -13.50
CA GLU A 85 22.47 -1.18 -14.26
C GLU A 85 22.31 -2.46 -13.43
N LYS A 86 21.14 -3.09 -13.56
CA LYS A 86 20.89 -4.40 -12.98
C LYS A 86 21.47 -5.46 -13.91
N LEU A 87 22.67 -5.94 -13.59
CA LEU A 87 23.30 -7.03 -14.31
C LEU A 87 22.59 -8.36 -14.02
N SER A 88 22.52 -9.23 -15.04
CA SER A 88 22.11 -10.62 -14.80
C SER A 88 23.24 -11.39 -14.12
N ILE A 89 22.91 -12.52 -13.48
CA ILE A 89 23.93 -13.37 -12.85
C ILE A 89 24.96 -13.88 -13.86
N ASP A 90 24.54 -14.10 -15.11
CA ASP A 90 25.40 -14.52 -16.22
C ASP A 90 26.39 -13.42 -16.60
N ASP A 91 25.92 -12.17 -16.72
CA ASP A 91 26.76 -11.01 -17.00
C ASP A 91 27.82 -10.79 -15.91
N VAL A 92 27.43 -10.97 -14.64
CA VAL A 92 28.33 -10.85 -13.48
C VAL A 92 29.42 -11.92 -13.54
N GLN A 93 29.06 -13.17 -13.83
CA GLN A 93 30.02 -14.26 -13.94
C GLN A 93 31.02 -13.99 -15.08
N HIS A 94 30.54 -13.58 -16.25
CA HIS A 94 31.41 -13.27 -17.39
C HIS A 94 32.41 -12.14 -17.06
N LEU A 95 31.96 -11.08 -16.36
CA LEU A 95 32.83 -10.01 -15.88
C LEU A 95 33.94 -10.51 -14.94
N GLU A 96 33.64 -11.41 -14.01
CA GLU A 96 34.64 -12.00 -13.10
C GLU A 96 35.69 -12.83 -13.86
N TRP A 97 35.27 -13.57 -14.88
CA TRP A 97 36.17 -14.36 -15.72
C TRP A 97 37.14 -13.48 -16.51
N GLU A 98 36.63 -12.42 -17.17
CA GLU A 98 37.45 -11.44 -17.90
C GLU A 98 38.47 -10.74 -16.98
N GLN A 99 38.07 -10.40 -15.75
CA GLN A 99 38.98 -9.82 -14.75
C GLN A 99 40.07 -10.81 -14.33
N ARG A 100 39.72 -12.08 -14.08
CA ARG A 100 40.72 -13.12 -13.77
C ARG A 100 41.66 -13.38 -14.94
N LEU A 101 41.15 -13.40 -16.16
CA LEU A 101 41.95 -13.58 -17.38
C LEU A 101 42.96 -12.46 -17.56
N LYS A 102 42.55 -11.20 -17.38
CA LYS A 102 43.47 -10.04 -17.38
C LYS A 102 44.51 -10.10 -16.26
N ALA A 103 44.13 -10.57 -15.07
CA ALA A 103 45.08 -10.72 -13.96
C ALA A 103 46.12 -11.82 -14.19
N CYS A 104 45.79 -12.85 -14.99
CA CYS A 104 46.71 -13.93 -15.34
C CYS A 104 47.53 -13.70 -16.63
N ASN A 105 47.31 -12.59 -17.36
CA ASN A 105 48.06 -12.26 -18.57
C ASN A 105 48.46 -10.76 -18.58
N PRO A 106 49.49 -10.37 -17.81
CA PRO A 106 49.95 -8.99 -17.69
C PRO A 106 50.65 -8.44 -18.94
#